data_AF-A0A7C5YNF9-F1
#
_entry.id   AF-A0A7C5YNF9-F1
#
_cell.length_a   1.000
_cell.length_b   1.000
_cell.length_c   1.000
_cell.angle_alpha   90.00
_cell.angle_beta   90.00
_cell.angle_gamma   90.00
#
_symmetry.space_group_name_H-M   'P 1'
#
loop_
_entity.id
_entity.type
_entity.pdbx_description
1 polymer ?
#
loop_
_entity_poly.entity_id
_entity_poly.type
_entity_poly.pdbx_seq_one_letter_code
_entity_poly.pdbx_strand_id
1 'polypeptide(L)' 'AGELQVEVSLAPGRKCARCWLTLPDVDESTELCGRCRAVVGG' A
#
# COMPACT_ATOMS: atom_id res chain seq x y z
N ALA A 1 28.01 21.21 -7.10
CA ALA A 1 26.80 20.56 -6.57
C ALA A 1 26.66 19.22 -7.27
N GLY A 2 26.36 18.14 -6.54
CA GLY A 2 26.13 16.83 -7.16
C GLY A 2 24.78 16.80 -7.88
N GLU A 3 24.66 15.95 -8.90
CA GLU A 3 23.44 15.76 -9.68
C GLU A 3 22.48 14.81 -8.95
N LEU A 4 21.21 15.21 -8.81
CA LEU A 4 20.16 14.39 -8.20
C LEU A 4 19.68 13.34 -9.21
N GLN A 5 19.82 12.06 -8.87
CA GLN A 5 19.32 10.94 -9.68
C GLN A 5 18.08 10.32 -9.03
N VAL A 6 17.05 10.05 -9.83
CA VAL A 6 15.77 9.47 -9.38
C VAL A 6 15.38 8.33 -10.31
N GLU A 7 15.01 7.19 -9.74
CA GLU A 7 14.43 6.05 -10.45
C GLU A 7 12.99 5.81 -9.96
N VAL A 8 12.07 5.57 -10.89
CA VAL A 8 10.66 5.32 -10.61
C VAL A 8 10.26 3.97 -11.16
N SER A 9 9.66 3.14 -10.32
CA SER A 9 9.14 1.82 -10.68
C SER A 9 7.81 1.56 -9.96
N LEU A 10 7.06 0.55 -10.42
CA LEU A 10 5.82 0.15 -9.76
C LEU A 10 6.13 -0.40 -8.37
N ALA A 11 5.42 0.11 -7.36
CA ALA A 11 5.52 -0.41 -6.00
C ALA A 11 5.06 -1.88 -5.94
N PRO A 12 5.79 -2.77 -5.27
CA PRO A 12 5.39 -4.17 -5.11
C PRO A 12 4.22 -4.29 -4.13
N GLY A 13 3.35 -5.29 -4.36
CA GLY A 13 2.19 -5.58 -3.52
C GLY A 13 0.86 -5.20 -4.17
N ARG A 14 -0.18 -4.98 -3.34
CA ARG A 14 -1.53 -4.62 -3.81
C ARG A 14 -1.97 -3.31 -3.18
N LYS A 15 -2.84 -2.58 -3.87
CA LYS A 15 -3.45 -1.34 -3.36
C LYS A 15 -4.52 -1.67 -2.33
N CYS A 16 -4.44 -1.06 -1.14
CA CYS A 16 -5.54 -1.10 -0.17
C CYS A 16 -6.72 -0.23 -0.64
N ALA A 17 -7.94 -0.76 -0.66
CA ALA A 17 -9.14 -0.07 -1.10
C ALA A 17 -9.51 1.16 -0.22
N ARG A 18 -9.12 1.17 1.07
CA ARG A 18 -9.47 2.24 2.01
C ARG A 18 -8.48 3.40 2.08
N CYS A 19 -7.18 3.11 2.09
CA CYS A 19 -6.13 4.12 2.29
C CYS A 19 -5.21 4.33 1.10
N TRP A 20 -5.38 3.50 0.06
CA TRP A 20 -4.71 3.62 -1.25
C TRP A 20 -3.20 3.46 -1.25
N LEU A 21 -2.58 3.06 -0.14
CA LEU A 21 -1.19 2.60 -0.13
C LEU A 21 -1.08 1.23 -0.81
N THR A 22 0.02 1.01 -1.54
CA THR A 22 0.43 -0.31 -1.98
C THR A 22 1.20 -0.99 -0.86
N LEU A 23 0.68 -2.11 -0.36
CA LEU A 23 1.21 -2.80 0.81
C LEU A 23 1.30 -4.31 0.57
N PRO A 24 2.23 -5.02 1.24
CA PRO A 24 2.35 -6.47 1.13
C PRO A 24 1.23 -7.24 1.87
N ASP A 25 0.52 -6.59 2.80
CA ASP A 25 -0.46 -7.20 3.71
C ASP A 25 -1.93 -6.91 3.35
N VAL A 26 -2.21 -6.51 2.11
CA VAL A 26 -3.59 -6.34 1.66
C VAL A 26 -4.25 -7.71 1.50
N ASP A 27 -5.27 -7.96 2.30
CA ASP A 27 -6.07 -9.17 2.24
C ASP A 27 -6.94 -9.16 0.97
N GLU A 28 -6.92 -10.26 0.21
CA GLU A 28 -7.61 -10.35 -1.09
C GLU A 28 -9.14 -10.37 -0.96
N SER A 29 -9.67 -10.92 0.14
CA SER A 29 -11.12 -11.05 0.31
C SER A 29 -11.79 -9.73 0.69
N THR A 30 -11.07 -8.89 1.44
CA THR A 30 -11.55 -7.61 1.94
C THR A 30 -11.01 -6.42 1.15
N GLU A 31 -9.95 -6.62 0.37
CA GLU A 31 -9.17 -5.56 -0.30
C GLU A 31 -8.58 -4.53 0.68
N LEU A 32 -8.42 -4.88 1.97
CA LEU A 32 -7.93 -4.01 3.03
C LEU A 32 -6.61 -4.51 3.61
N CYS A 33 -5.69 -3.58 3.92
CA CYS A 33 -4.51 -3.89 4.74
C CYS A 33 -4.87 -4.08 6.21
N GLY A 34 -3.96 -4.66 7.00
CA GLY A 34 -4.19 -4.96 8.42
C GLY A 34 -4.63 -3.74 9.23
N ARG A 35 -4.03 -2.56 8.97
CA ARG A 35 -4.43 -1.30 9.61
C ARG A 35 -5.89 -0.94 9.33
N CYS A 36 -6.31 -1.00 8.07
CA CYS A 36 -7.66 -0.61 7.69
C CYS A 36 -8.71 -1.64 8.14
N ARG A 37 -8.35 -2.93 8.16
CA ARG A 37 -9.20 -3.98 8.75
C ARG A 37 -9.46 -3.73 10.23
N ALA A 38 -8.43 -3.38 11.00
CA ALA A 38 -8.59 -3.08 12.43
C ALA A 38 -9.51 -1.87 12.69
N VAL A 39 -9.46 -0.85 11.83
CA VAL A 39 -10.33 0.34 11.98
C VAL A 39 -11.77 0.08 11.56
N VAL A 40 -12.00 -0.70 10.50
CA VAL A 40 -13.34 -0.97 9.97
C VAL A 40 -14.04 -2.11 10.72
N GLY A 41 -13.28 -3.10 11.20
CA GLY A 41 -13.79 -4.32 11.83
C GLY A 41 -14.25 -4.17 13.28
N GLY A 42 -13.82 -3.12 13.98
CA GLY A 42 -14.06 -2.97 15.43
C GLY A 42 -13.11 -3.80 16.27
#